data_AF-A0A1F8MLC9-F1
#
_entry.id   AF-A0A1F8MLC9-F1
#
_cell.length_a   1.000
_cell.length_b   1.000
_cell.length_c   1.000
_cell.angle_alpha   90.00
_cell.angle_beta   90.00
_cell.angle_gamma   90.00
#
_symmetry.space_group_name_H-M   'P 1'
#
loop_
_entity.id
_entity.type
_entity.pdbx_description
1 polymer ?
#
loop_
_entity_poly.entity_id
_entity_poly.type
_entity_poly.pdbx_seq_one_letter_code
_entity_poly.pdbx_strand_id
1 'polypeptide(L)'
;MKCIVFTHFGRQRNNPLVTTTQKVNQQEEWQERLRAYRGCNNVDLIYIFIMDGYVALVSRGDIPFKELMIERTMRNILETAARVEGLSDKVQVVGIDELIPTLAALQDIAESRNQDLDLLLLGGGRYAYYDSPKMVEAFIRLARGTHIETDEVILRFDEDVFVNRGSIQKLINFHNKLPYGKNKNEYRFLSGNYRFHKPEDLLNDFAIRTHFFSSVGARKLSPGDAGYKDAKHWLDSIAEIGADPYNQVISGAGLTMSLRSISTLPPFANAGSPILWIDDHLKRRLHEALEHLPPPPAANSKSVDKSYRCCHQANFKQDRHPDRVTQGDIDWVIQYLPRFVRGIVMDNLIWDRHKRRAGVYINFVNEVTNGGSGTPELTLRKTLKSDAYKVLDKVETMWSDQCYKKYRVYDYAKNVLPGEKDILFNQVVEALHSYLTLLRIWQPFVSLWHFMSPTDEQNRWLYRKI
;
A
#
# COMPACT_ATOMS: atom_id res chain seq x y z
N MET A 1 -4.81 -24.66 7.54
CA MET A 1 -4.09 -23.43 7.17
C MET A 1 -4.28 -22.41 8.27
N LYS A 2 -3.19 -22.03 8.93
CA LYS A 2 -3.18 -20.98 9.96
C LYS A 2 -3.16 -19.62 9.27
N CYS A 3 -3.91 -18.66 9.77
CA CYS A 3 -3.96 -17.30 9.25
C CYS A 3 -3.30 -16.35 10.24
N ILE A 4 -2.46 -15.48 9.70
CA ILE A 4 -1.88 -14.34 10.36
C ILE A 4 -2.53 -13.10 9.78
N VAL A 5 -2.87 -12.16 10.64
CA VAL A 5 -3.36 -10.85 10.25
C VAL A 5 -2.26 -9.84 10.54
N PHE A 6 -1.98 -8.97 9.58
CA PHE A 6 -1.21 -7.76 9.79
C PHE A 6 -2.13 -6.56 9.56
N THR A 7 -2.19 -5.66 10.53
CA THR A 7 -2.93 -4.41 10.44
C THR A 7 -2.16 -3.31 11.15
N HIS A 8 -2.57 -2.07 10.96
CA HIS A 8 -2.11 -0.93 11.74
C HIS A 8 -3.32 -0.17 12.23
N PHE A 9 -3.26 0.34 13.45
CA PHE A 9 -4.28 1.23 13.98
C PHE A 9 -3.63 2.57 14.27
N GLY A 10 -4.03 3.56 13.47
CA GLY A 10 -3.69 4.93 13.68
C GLY A 10 -4.47 5.52 14.83
N ARG A 11 -3.98 6.65 15.28
CA ARG A 11 -4.63 7.48 16.26
C ARG A 11 -5.63 8.39 15.54
N GLN A 12 -6.74 8.71 16.16
CA GLN A 12 -7.68 9.69 15.61
C GLN A 12 -6.93 11.00 15.30
N ARG A 13 -7.18 11.59 14.11
CA ARG A 13 -6.49 12.80 13.65
C ARG A 13 -6.56 13.87 14.73
N ASN A 14 -5.40 14.42 15.09
CA ASN A 14 -5.23 15.44 16.13
C ASN A 14 -5.57 15.03 17.57
N ASN A 15 -5.80 13.75 17.89
CA ASN A 15 -6.08 13.31 19.26
C ASN A 15 -4.78 13.11 20.06
N PRO A 16 -4.29 14.06 20.88
CA PRO A 16 -2.99 13.97 21.56
C PRO A 16 -2.90 12.82 22.58
N LEU A 17 -3.99 12.09 22.85
CA LEU A 17 -4.10 11.03 23.87
C LEU A 17 -3.66 11.53 25.26
N VAL A 18 -3.99 12.78 25.58
CA VAL A 18 -3.60 13.42 26.84
C VAL A 18 -4.67 13.16 27.90
N THR A 19 -5.95 13.32 27.53
CA THR A 19 -7.06 13.20 28.47
C THR A 19 -7.55 11.76 28.61
N THR A 20 -8.19 11.45 29.75
CA THR A 20 -8.82 10.13 29.97
C THR A 20 -9.88 9.84 28.91
N THR A 21 -10.74 10.83 28.60
CA THR A 21 -11.78 10.68 27.58
C THR A 21 -11.20 10.35 26.21
N GLN A 22 -10.12 11.01 25.81
CA GLN A 22 -9.43 10.74 24.55
C GLN A 22 -8.91 9.31 24.46
N LYS A 23 -8.34 8.79 25.56
CA LYS A 23 -7.83 7.41 25.65
C LYS A 23 -8.97 6.39 25.61
N VAL A 24 -10.08 6.67 26.31
CA VAL A 24 -11.26 5.80 26.32
C VAL A 24 -11.88 5.69 24.94
N ASN A 25 -12.10 6.82 24.25
CA ASN A 25 -12.66 6.81 22.89
C ASN A 25 -11.78 6.01 21.92
N GLN A 26 -10.46 6.20 21.99
CA GLN A 26 -9.52 5.43 21.16
C GLN A 26 -9.56 3.94 21.48
N GLN A 27 -9.72 3.58 22.76
CA GLN A 27 -9.84 2.19 23.20
C GLN A 27 -11.11 1.54 22.65
N GLU A 28 -12.26 2.22 22.74
CA GLU A 28 -13.55 1.71 22.25
C GLU A 28 -13.51 1.45 20.74
N GLU A 29 -12.92 2.37 19.97
CA GLU A 29 -12.74 2.19 18.53
C GLU A 29 -11.89 0.95 18.20
N TRP A 30 -10.76 0.78 18.89
CA TRP A 30 -9.88 -0.37 18.65
C TRP A 30 -10.49 -1.69 19.16
N GLN A 31 -11.28 -1.66 20.23
CA GLN A 31 -12.08 -2.81 20.65
C GLN A 31 -13.06 -3.22 19.56
N GLU A 32 -13.79 -2.28 18.96
CA GLU A 32 -14.71 -2.56 17.87
C GLU A 32 -14.00 -3.20 16.68
N ARG A 33 -12.83 -2.66 16.28
CA ARG A 33 -12.02 -3.25 15.20
C ARG A 33 -11.50 -4.65 15.54
N LEU A 34 -11.10 -4.89 16.78
CA LEU A 34 -10.61 -6.21 17.24
C LEU A 34 -11.72 -7.26 17.34
N ARG A 35 -12.93 -6.85 17.70
CA ARG A 35 -14.09 -7.73 17.84
C ARG A 35 -14.36 -8.57 16.60
N ALA A 36 -14.05 -8.05 15.41
CA ALA A 36 -14.18 -8.77 14.15
C ALA A 36 -13.37 -10.08 14.08
N TYR A 37 -12.27 -10.18 14.84
CA TYR A 37 -11.41 -11.36 14.91
C TYR A 37 -11.84 -12.34 16.01
N ARG A 38 -12.75 -11.94 16.90
CA ARG A 38 -13.27 -12.79 17.98
C ARG A 38 -13.95 -14.02 17.39
N GLY A 39 -13.55 -15.21 17.83
CA GLY A 39 -14.07 -16.48 17.32
C GLY A 39 -13.63 -16.84 15.90
N CYS A 40 -12.67 -16.12 15.31
CA CYS A 40 -11.98 -16.56 14.10
C CYS A 40 -10.96 -17.66 14.47
N ASN A 41 -11.40 -18.92 14.48
CA ASN A 41 -10.58 -20.06 14.89
C ASN A 41 -9.35 -20.29 14.00
N ASN A 42 -9.39 -19.83 12.75
CA ASN A 42 -8.27 -19.94 11.81
C ASN A 42 -7.28 -18.76 11.91
N VAL A 43 -7.60 -17.71 12.66
CA VAL A 43 -6.68 -16.58 12.91
C VAL A 43 -5.93 -16.87 14.20
N ASP A 44 -4.64 -17.14 14.07
CA ASP A 44 -3.77 -17.56 15.18
C ASP A 44 -2.99 -16.39 15.78
N LEU A 45 -2.68 -15.39 14.95
CA LEU A 45 -1.87 -14.25 15.32
C LEU A 45 -2.34 -13.00 14.58
N ILE A 46 -2.37 -11.87 15.28
CA ILE A 46 -2.73 -10.55 14.79
C ILE A 46 -1.60 -9.61 15.16
N TYR A 47 -0.80 -9.21 14.18
CA TYR A 47 0.16 -8.12 14.31
C TYR A 47 -0.56 -6.79 14.17
N ILE A 48 -0.39 -5.91 15.16
CA ILE A 48 -0.92 -4.54 15.14
C ILE A 48 0.25 -3.57 15.23
N PHE A 49 0.52 -2.90 14.13
CA PHE A 49 1.62 -1.97 14.00
C PHE A 49 1.25 -0.57 14.52
N ILE A 50 2.13 0.01 15.35
CA ILE A 50 2.06 1.40 15.82
C ILE A 50 3.01 2.25 14.96
N MET A 51 2.42 3.07 14.09
CA MET A 51 3.17 3.88 13.12
C MET A 51 4.09 4.92 13.78
N ASP A 52 3.66 5.52 14.89
CA ASP A 52 4.44 6.53 15.62
C ASP A 52 5.80 5.98 16.09
N GLY A 53 5.84 4.71 16.51
CA GLY A 53 7.08 4.03 16.89
C GLY A 53 8.07 3.84 15.74
N TYR A 54 7.56 3.57 14.53
CA TYR A 54 8.39 3.48 13.33
C TYR A 54 8.93 4.83 12.88
N VAL A 55 8.10 5.88 12.91
CA VAL A 55 8.56 7.24 12.61
C VAL A 55 9.66 7.64 13.58
N ALA A 56 9.48 7.36 14.86
CA ALA A 56 10.46 7.63 15.90
C ALA A 56 11.81 6.96 15.59
N LEU A 57 11.81 5.67 15.23
CA LEU A 57 13.05 4.93 14.95
C LEU A 57 13.72 5.31 13.63
N VAL A 58 12.94 5.63 12.60
CA VAL A 58 13.48 5.88 11.26
C VAL A 58 13.90 7.34 11.09
N SER A 59 13.25 8.29 11.75
CA SER A 59 13.59 9.71 11.61
C SER A 59 14.95 10.00 12.27
N ARG A 60 15.90 10.58 11.52
CA ARG A 60 17.19 11.01 12.07
C ARG A 60 16.99 12.11 13.12
N GLY A 61 17.21 11.81 14.40
CA GLY A 61 17.21 12.78 15.50
C GLY A 61 16.93 12.16 16.85
N ASP A 62 16.96 12.98 17.90
CA ASP A 62 16.43 12.59 19.20
C ASP A 62 14.94 12.31 19.04
N ILE A 63 14.51 11.08 19.33
CA ILE A 63 13.09 10.76 19.40
C ILE A 63 12.49 11.71 20.42
N PRO A 64 11.57 12.62 20.05
CA PRO A 64 10.98 13.51 21.02
C PRO A 64 10.35 12.65 22.11
N PHE A 65 10.65 12.91 23.39
CA PHE A 65 10.09 12.18 24.52
C PHE A 65 8.56 12.03 24.42
N LYS A 66 7.91 13.02 23.81
CA LYS A 66 6.49 13.01 23.46
C LYS A 66 6.08 11.83 22.56
N GLU A 67 6.85 11.50 21.53
CA GLU A 67 6.55 10.38 20.61
C GLU A 67 6.70 9.03 21.32
N LEU A 68 7.73 8.89 22.17
CA LEU A 68 7.88 7.70 23.05
C LEU A 68 6.68 7.54 23.99
N MET A 69 6.20 8.64 24.58
CA MET A 69 5.01 8.63 25.44
C MET A 69 3.74 8.28 24.67
N ILE A 70 3.60 8.76 23.43
CA ILE A 70 2.46 8.47 22.56
C ILE A 70 2.46 6.98 22.20
N GLU A 71 3.58 6.44 21.72
CA GLU A 71 3.72 5.01 21.39
C GLU A 71 3.34 4.14 22.60
N ARG A 72 3.91 4.43 23.78
CA ARG A 72 3.64 3.65 24.99
C ARG A 72 2.18 3.73 25.41
N THR A 73 1.56 4.91 25.25
CA THR A 73 0.13 5.08 25.53
C THR A 73 -0.72 4.27 24.56
N MET A 74 -0.40 4.29 23.26
CA MET A 74 -1.08 3.51 22.24
C MET A 74 -0.94 2.01 22.50
N ARG A 75 0.26 1.53 22.85
CA ARG A 75 0.49 0.13 23.24
C ARG A 75 -0.43 -0.30 24.39
N ASN A 76 -0.47 0.48 25.47
CA ASN A 76 -1.33 0.18 26.62
C ASN A 76 -2.82 0.13 26.26
N ILE A 77 -3.28 1.03 25.39
CA ILE A 77 -4.67 1.06 24.90
C ILE A 77 -4.95 -0.19 24.05
N LEU A 78 -4.07 -0.55 23.12
CA LEU A 78 -4.19 -1.75 22.28
C LEU A 78 -4.24 -3.03 23.11
N GLU A 79 -3.31 -3.19 24.04
CA GLU A 79 -3.24 -4.36 24.90
C GLU A 79 -4.48 -4.49 25.78
N THR A 80 -5.00 -3.36 26.28
CA THR A 80 -6.25 -3.32 27.04
C THR A 80 -7.44 -3.69 26.15
N ALA A 81 -7.51 -3.16 24.93
CA ALA A 81 -8.56 -3.52 23.96
C ALA A 81 -8.52 -5.01 23.62
N ALA A 82 -7.33 -5.56 23.36
CA ALA A 82 -7.13 -6.99 23.11
C ALA A 82 -7.55 -7.86 24.30
N ARG A 83 -7.26 -7.42 25.53
CA ARG A 83 -7.70 -8.12 26.75
C ARG A 83 -9.22 -8.12 26.90
N VAL A 84 -9.87 -6.99 26.67
CA VAL A 84 -11.34 -6.86 26.75
C VAL A 84 -12.02 -7.76 25.72
N GLU A 85 -11.47 -7.85 24.50
CA GLU A 85 -12.02 -8.71 23.45
C GLU A 85 -11.58 -10.18 23.56
N GLY A 86 -10.79 -10.55 24.58
CA GLY A 86 -10.34 -11.92 24.82
C GLY A 86 -9.34 -12.43 23.77
N LEU A 87 -8.49 -11.54 23.26
CA LEU A 87 -7.54 -11.78 22.16
C LEU A 87 -6.07 -11.55 22.58
N SER A 88 -5.77 -11.33 23.86
CA SER A 88 -4.40 -11.05 24.34
C SER A 88 -3.37 -12.09 23.90
N ASP A 89 -3.74 -13.36 23.82
CA ASP A 89 -2.85 -14.41 23.40
C ASP A 89 -2.59 -14.38 21.88
N LYS A 90 -3.53 -13.83 21.09
CA LYS A 90 -3.47 -13.71 19.63
C LYS A 90 -2.90 -12.37 19.14
N VAL A 91 -2.89 -11.32 19.96
CA VAL A 91 -2.42 -9.99 19.53
C VAL A 91 -0.94 -9.80 19.86
N GLN A 92 -0.16 -9.42 18.85
CA GLN A 92 1.20 -8.89 18.98
C GLN A 92 1.17 -7.42 18.56
N VAL A 93 1.43 -6.52 19.51
CA VAL A 93 1.68 -5.12 19.20
C VAL A 93 3.10 -5.00 18.66
N VAL A 94 3.28 -4.22 17.59
CA VAL A 94 4.59 -3.98 16.95
C VAL A 94 4.85 -2.49 16.97
N GLY A 95 5.81 -2.07 17.78
CA GLY A 95 6.22 -0.69 17.95
C GLY A 95 7.74 -0.61 18.12
N ILE A 96 8.21 0.25 19.02
CA ILE A 96 9.64 0.57 19.12
C ILE A 96 10.48 -0.67 19.45
N ASP A 97 10.12 -1.37 20.53
CA ASP A 97 10.92 -2.50 21.04
C ASP A 97 11.06 -3.63 20.02
N GLU A 98 9.98 -3.92 19.27
CA GLU A 98 10.00 -4.96 18.25
C GLU A 98 10.81 -4.54 17.01
N LEU A 99 10.79 -3.26 16.64
CA LEU A 99 11.37 -2.81 15.37
C LEU A 99 12.87 -2.50 15.44
N ILE A 100 13.41 -2.15 16.61
CA ILE A 100 14.83 -1.78 16.78
C ILE A 100 15.78 -2.79 16.12
N PRO A 101 15.73 -4.10 16.40
CA PRO A 101 16.72 -5.04 15.89
C PRO A 101 16.68 -5.16 14.36
N THR A 102 15.47 -5.18 13.79
CA THR A 102 15.29 -5.33 12.34
C THR A 102 15.65 -4.05 11.59
N LEU A 103 15.30 -2.88 12.13
CA LEU A 103 15.65 -1.60 11.51
C LEU A 103 17.14 -1.28 11.63
N ALA A 104 17.80 -1.65 12.75
CA ALA A 104 19.25 -1.50 12.89
C ALA A 104 20.01 -2.29 11.82
N ALA A 105 19.64 -3.55 11.57
CA ALA A 105 20.25 -4.35 10.51
C ALA A 105 20.06 -3.74 9.12
N LEU A 106 18.89 -3.17 8.84
CA LEU A 106 18.62 -2.48 7.57
C LEU A 106 19.40 -1.15 7.47
N GLN A 107 19.54 -0.43 8.58
CA GLN A 107 20.31 0.80 8.71
C GLN A 107 21.79 0.54 8.39
N ASP A 108 22.39 -0.49 8.99
CA ASP A 108 23.79 -0.86 8.75
C ASP A 108 24.06 -1.14 7.26
N ILE A 109 23.14 -1.84 6.58
CA ILE A 109 23.25 -2.09 5.14
C ILE A 109 23.16 -0.77 4.36
N ALA A 110 22.20 0.10 4.70
CA ALA A 110 22.02 1.38 4.02
C ALA A 110 23.27 2.27 4.17
N GLU A 111 23.81 2.38 5.39
CA GLU A 111 25.02 3.16 5.70
C GLU A 111 26.26 2.62 4.99
N SER A 112 26.44 1.29 4.94
CA SER A 112 27.54 0.67 4.19
C SER A 112 27.54 1.00 2.69
N ARG A 113 26.40 1.49 2.18
CA ARG A 113 26.16 1.91 0.79
C ARG A 113 25.99 3.42 0.63
N ASN A 114 26.30 4.18 1.68
CA ASN A 114 26.15 5.64 1.74
C ASN A 114 24.73 6.10 1.35
N GLN A 115 23.72 5.42 1.92
CA GLN A 115 22.31 5.73 1.73
C GLN A 115 21.63 6.09 3.04
N ASP A 116 20.69 7.01 2.93
CA ASP A 116 19.90 7.52 4.05
C ASP A 116 18.60 6.73 4.18
N LEU A 117 18.49 5.89 5.21
CA LEU A 117 17.33 5.00 5.38
C LEU A 117 16.01 5.77 5.55
N ASP A 118 16.04 6.92 6.23
CA ASP A 118 14.89 7.80 6.41
C ASP A 118 14.33 8.31 5.08
N LEU A 119 15.20 8.68 4.13
CA LEU A 119 14.77 9.07 2.79
C LEU A 119 14.11 7.91 2.03
N LEU A 120 14.63 6.69 2.21
CA LEU A 120 14.13 5.50 1.53
C LEU A 120 12.82 4.97 2.12
N LEU A 121 12.61 5.13 3.42
CA LEU A 121 11.49 4.55 4.16
C LEU A 121 10.35 5.55 4.49
N LEU A 122 10.66 6.84 4.61
CA LEU A 122 9.70 7.89 4.96
C LEU A 122 9.38 8.85 3.80
N GLY A 123 10.13 8.87 2.71
CA GLY A 123 9.86 9.73 1.55
C GLY A 123 9.96 11.22 1.84
N GLY A 124 11.16 11.75 1.69
CA GLY A 124 11.52 13.10 2.15
C GLY A 124 11.97 13.16 3.61
N GLY A 125 12.15 12.00 4.27
CA GLY A 125 12.92 11.84 5.52
C GLY A 125 12.26 12.33 6.81
N ARG A 126 10.99 12.75 6.79
CA ARG A 126 10.37 13.40 7.97
C ARG A 126 9.09 12.77 8.51
N TYR A 127 8.28 12.12 7.67
CA TYR A 127 6.96 11.64 8.08
C TYR A 127 6.68 10.26 7.50
N ALA A 128 6.10 9.37 8.30
CA ALA A 128 5.48 8.17 7.74
C ALA A 128 4.21 8.56 6.97
N TYR A 129 4.01 7.89 5.85
CA TYR A 129 2.73 7.90 5.14
C TYR A 129 2.02 6.57 5.33
N TYR A 130 0.78 6.48 4.82
CA TYR A 130 -0.10 5.32 4.99
C TYR A 130 0.49 4.00 4.45
N ASP A 131 1.50 4.04 3.56
CA ASP A 131 2.16 2.85 3.02
C ASP A 131 3.36 2.34 3.85
N SER A 132 3.78 3.09 4.88
CA SER A 132 4.87 2.68 5.78
C SER A 132 4.67 1.31 6.45
N PRO A 133 3.44 0.90 6.86
CA PRO A 133 3.18 -0.43 7.41
C PRO A 133 3.62 -1.59 6.50
N LYS A 134 3.74 -1.37 5.19
CA LYS A 134 4.10 -2.41 4.21
C LYS A 134 5.53 -2.92 4.38
N MET A 135 6.43 -2.07 4.89
CA MET A 135 7.80 -2.49 5.21
C MET A 135 7.82 -3.48 6.37
N VAL A 136 7.09 -3.17 7.43
CA VAL A 136 7.01 -4.03 8.62
C VAL A 136 6.35 -5.37 8.30
N GLU A 137 5.27 -5.35 7.50
CA GLU A 137 4.65 -6.57 7.00
C GLU A 137 5.62 -7.43 6.16
N ALA A 138 6.43 -6.79 5.32
CA ALA A 138 7.45 -7.48 4.54
C ALA A 138 8.52 -8.12 5.43
N PHE A 139 8.92 -7.49 6.54
CA PHE A 139 9.86 -8.09 7.50
C PHE A 139 9.28 -9.37 8.12
N ILE A 140 8.02 -9.31 8.58
CA ILE A 140 7.31 -10.49 9.09
C ILE A 140 7.27 -11.58 8.02
N ARG A 141 6.94 -11.23 6.77
CA ARG A 141 6.85 -12.22 5.70
C ARG A 141 8.21 -12.84 5.33
N LEU A 142 9.28 -12.07 5.33
CA LEU A 142 10.64 -12.57 5.07
C LEU A 142 11.11 -13.50 6.18
N ALA A 143 10.99 -13.08 7.44
CA ALA A 143 11.35 -13.88 8.60
C ALA A 143 10.60 -15.21 8.60
N ARG A 144 9.27 -15.14 8.52
CA ARG A 144 8.40 -16.32 8.60
C ARG A 144 8.57 -17.24 7.39
N GLY A 145 8.59 -16.69 6.17
CA GLY A 145 8.75 -17.49 4.97
C GLY A 145 10.13 -18.16 4.85
N THR A 146 11.17 -17.60 5.49
CA THR A 146 12.52 -18.17 5.47
C THR A 146 12.66 -19.34 6.43
N HIS A 147 12.11 -19.24 7.65
CA HIS A 147 12.39 -20.22 8.71
C HIS A 147 11.24 -21.18 9.02
N ILE A 148 10.05 -20.90 8.51
CA ILE A 148 8.85 -21.64 8.88
C ILE A 148 8.35 -22.41 7.67
N GLU A 149 8.39 -23.74 7.77
CA GLU A 149 7.76 -24.63 6.80
C GLU A 149 6.24 -24.77 7.05
N THR A 150 5.51 -23.67 7.19
CA THR A 150 4.06 -23.71 7.43
C THR A 150 3.26 -23.22 6.23
N ASP A 151 2.05 -23.78 6.08
CA ASP A 151 1.02 -23.26 5.18
C ASP A 151 0.35 -22.02 5.78
N GLU A 152 1.12 -21.04 6.27
CA GLU A 152 0.58 -19.80 6.83
C GLU A 152 0.19 -18.80 5.74
N VAL A 153 -0.97 -18.18 5.92
CA VAL A 153 -1.40 -17.03 5.09
C VAL A 153 -1.32 -15.78 5.94
N ILE A 154 -0.53 -14.80 5.49
CA ILE A 154 -0.49 -13.47 6.08
C ILE A 154 -1.38 -12.54 5.26
N LEU A 155 -2.51 -12.15 5.85
CA LEU A 155 -3.47 -11.18 5.31
C LEU A 155 -3.15 -9.78 5.84
N ARG A 156 -2.91 -8.81 4.95
CA ARG A 156 -2.76 -7.40 5.32
C ARG A 156 -4.06 -6.63 5.16
N PHE A 157 -4.49 -5.96 6.22
CA PHE A 157 -5.61 -5.02 6.19
C PHE A 157 -5.14 -3.59 6.45
N ASP A 158 -5.64 -2.64 5.67
CA ASP A 158 -5.41 -1.22 5.92
C ASP A 158 -6.31 -0.75 7.07
N GLU A 159 -5.95 0.38 7.67
CA GLU A 159 -6.65 0.91 8.84
C GLU A 159 -8.14 1.18 8.61
N ASP A 160 -8.49 1.68 7.43
CA ASP A 160 -9.83 2.14 7.07
C ASP A 160 -10.74 1.01 6.53
N VAL A 161 -10.33 -0.25 6.73
CA VAL A 161 -11.03 -1.43 6.23
C VAL A 161 -11.80 -2.12 7.34
N PHE A 162 -13.12 -2.16 7.18
CA PHE A 162 -13.99 -2.89 8.09
C PHE A 162 -13.96 -4.39 7.78
N VAL A 163 -13.25 -5.11 8.62
CA VAL A 163 -13.14 -6.57 8.56
C VAL A 163 -14.34 -7.26 9.22
N ASN A 164 -14.68 -8.44 8.72
CA ASN A 164 -15.66 -9.31 9.35
C ASN A 164 -15.25 -10.79 9.20
N ARG A 165 -15.66 -11.61 10.16
CA ARG A 165 -15.35 -13.05 10.21
C ARG A 165 -15.70 -13.78 8.91
N GLY A 166 -16.84 -13.48 8.29
CA GLY A 166 -17.29 -14.14 7.06
C GLY A 166 -16.35 -13.88 5.88
N SER A 167 -15.96 -12.63 5.66
CA SER A 167 -15.04 -12.25 4.58
C SER A 167 -13.62 -12.78 4.81
N ILE A 168 -13.12 -12.77 6.05
CA ILE A 168 -11.83 -13.38 6.41
C ILE A 168 -11.85 -14.89 6.09
N GLN A 169 -12.90 -15.62 6.52
CA GLN A 169 -13.00 -17.05 6.26
C GLN A 169 -13.06 -17.37 4.76
N LYS A 170 -13.73 -16.52 3.97
CA LYS A 170 -13.75 -16.66 2.51
C LYS A 170 -12.36 -16.47 1.90
N LEU A 171 -11.57 -15.50 2.38
CA LEU A 171 -10.18 -15.35 1.94
C LEU A 171 -9.37 -16.60 2.26
N ILE A 172 -9.38 -17.06 3.51
CA ILE A 172 -8.62 -18.25 3.93
C ILE A 172 -9.05 -19.47 3.09
N ASN A 173 -10.35 -19.67 2.88
CA ASN A 173 -10.85 -20.76 2.05
C ASN A 173 -10.46 -20.61 0.58
N PHE A 174 -10.40 -19.39 0.05
CA PHE A 174 -9.94 -19.12 -1.30
C PHE A 174 -8.45 -19.45 -1.43
N HIS A 175 -7.63 -19.05 -0.45
CA HIS A 175 -6.24 -19.47 -0.37
C HIS A 175 -6.12 -21.00 -0.32
N ASN A 176 -6.91 -21.70 0.48
CA ASN A 176 -6.85 -23.18 0.56
C ASN A 176 -7.13 -23.91 -0.76
N LYS A 177 -7.93 -23.31 -1.65
CA LYS A 177 -8.39 -23.95 -2.90
C LYS A 177 -7.44 -23.76 -4.08
N LEU A 178 -6.61 -22.75 -3.99
CA LEU A 178 -5.65 -22.45 -5.04
C LEU A 178 -4.47 -23.40 -4.89
N PRO A 179 -3.81 -23.81 -5.99
CA PRO A 179 -2.71 -24.78 -5.94
C PRO A 179 -1.51 -24.18 -5.17
N TYR A 180 -1.57 -24.27 -3.85
CA TYR A 180 -0.67 -23.65 -2.87
C TYR A 180 -0.11 -24.72 -1.93
N GLY A 181 1.03 -24.43 -1.32
CA GLY A 181 1.73 -25.34 -0.40
C GLY A 181 3.13 -25.72 -0.86
N LYS A 182 3.82 -26.48 0.00
CA LYS A 182 5.26 -26.83 -0.05
C LYS A 182 5.79 -27.07 -1.47
N ASN A 183 6.94 -26.44 -1.76
CA ASN A 183 7.71 -26.48 -3.01
C ASN A 183 7.21 -25.62 -4.18
N LYS A 184 6.15 -24.80 -4.01
CA LYS A 184 5.70 -23.86 -5.05
C LYS A 184 6.09 -22.42 -4.72
N ASN A 185 7.35 -22.10 -5.06
CA ASN A 185 7.98 -20.79 -4.94
C ASN A 185 7.48 -19.86 -6.07
N GLU A 186 6.19 -19.55 -6.08
CA GLU A 186 5.52 -18.76 -7.12
C GLU A 186 5.24 -17.33 -6.66
N TYR A 187 5.34 -16.37 -7.57
CA TYR A 187 4.90 -15.00 -7.33
C TYR A 187 3.38 -14.96 -7.14
N ARG A 188 2.92 -14.22 -6.11
CA ARG A 188 1.49 -14.09 -5.76
C ARG A 188 1.15 -12.68 -5.30
N PHE A 189 -0.06 -12.22 -5.66
CA PHE A 189 -0.65 -10.94 -5.28
C PHE A 189 -2.17 -11.09 -5.12
N LEU A 190 -2.60 -11.70 -4.02
CA LEU A 190 -4.01 -11.96 -3.76
C LEU A 190 -4.58 -10.95 -2.76
N SER A 191 -5.60 -10.20 -3.13
CA SER A 191 -6.37 -9.39 -2.19
C SER A 191 -7.81 -9.88 -2.07
N GLY A 192 -8.51 -9.48 -1.02
CA GLY A 192 -9.96 -9.39 -1.09
C GLY A 192 -10.38 -8.29 -2.07
N ASN A 193 -11.69 -8.13 -2.18
CA ASN A 193 -12.27 -7.11 -3.02
C ASN A 193 -13.00 -6.10 -2.15
N TYR A 194 -12.89 -4.82 -2.50
CA TYR A 194 -13.86 -3.83 -2.01
C TYR A 194 -15.18 -3.89 -2.77
N ARG A 195 -15.25 -4.73 -3.82
CA ARG A 195 -16.27 -4.80 -4.87
C ARG A 195 -17.52 -4.03 -4.54
N PHE A 196 -17.73 -3.00 -5.38
CA PHE A 196 -19.01 -2.49 -5.82
C PHE A 196 -20.13 -2.87 -4.89
N HIS A 197 -20.25 -2.12 -3.80
CA HIS A 197 -21.47 -2.10 -3.03
C HIS A 197 -22.64 -2.08 -4.02
N LYS A 198 -23.70 -2.85 -3.77
CA LYS A 198 -24.90 -2.79 -4.61
C LYS A 198 -25.95 -2.00 -3.83
N PRO A 199 -26.41 -0.83 -4.33
CA PRO A 199 -25.98 -0.14 -5.57
C PRO A 199 -24.57 0.45 -5.49
N GLU A 200 -23.91 0.64 -6.65
CA GLU A 200 -22.53 1.11 -6.77
C GLU A 200 -22.28 2.40 -5.98
N ASP A 201 -21.11 2.47 -5.34
CA ASP A 201 -20.66 3.62 -4.56
C ASP A 201 -19.26 4.04 -5.00
N LEU A 202 -19.21 4.93 -5.99
CA LEU A 202 -17.94 5.35 -6.57
C LEU A 202 -17.02 6.08 -5.59
N LEU A 203 -17.52 6.61 -4.46
CA LEU A 203 -16.67 7.28 -3.45
C LEU A 203 -15.89 6.25 -2.62
N ASN A 204 -16.58 5.22 -2.13
CA ASN A 204 -15.92 4.21 -1.30
C ASN A 204 -15.19 3.17 -2.16
N ASP A 205 -15.72 2.80 -3.32
CA ASP A 205 -15.15 1.76 -4.18
C ASP A 205 -13.85 2.23 -4.88
N PHE A 206 -13.72 3.54 -5.16
CA PHE A 206 -12.54 4.14 -5.80
C PHE A 206 -11.80 5.11 -4.90
N ALA A 207 -12.06 5.10 -3.60
CA ALA A 207 -11.46 6.02 -2.65
C ALA A 207 -11.64 7.49 -3.11
N ILE A 208 -10.62 8.31 -2.86
CA ILE A 208 -10.63 9.76 -3.12
C ILE A 208 -10.67 10.17 -4.59
N ARG A 209 -10.56 9.22 -5.52
CA ARG A 209 -10.42 9.48 -6.96
C ARG A 209 -11.66 10.10 -7.58
N THR A 210 -12.83 9.93 -6.99
CA THR A 210 -14.09 10.42 -7.53
C THR A 210 -14.73 11.52 -6.68
N HIS A 211 -14.08 11.93 -5.58
CA HIS A 211 -14.66 12.87 -4.62
C HIS A 211 -15.04 14.22 -5.23
N PHE A 212 -14.29 14.72 -6.20
CA PHE A 212 -14.57 15.99 -6.87
C PHE A 212 -15.78 15.93 -7.82
N PHE A 213 -16.36 14.76 -8.06
CA PHE A 213 -17.65 14.60 -8.73
C PHE A 213 -18.84 14.60 -7.77
N SER A 214 -18.60 14.56 -6.46
CA SER A 214 -19.64 14.57 -5.43
C SER A 214 -19.90 15.97 -4.87
N SER A 215 -21.08 16.16 -4.29
CA SER A 215 -21.44 17.39 -3.57
C SER A 215 -21.11 17.28 -2.08
N VAL A 216 -20.88 18.42 -1.42
CA VAL A 216 -20.73 18.49 0.04
C VAL A 216 -21.94 17.83 0.72
N GLY A 217 -21.68 17.01 1.73
CA GLY A 217 -22.69 16.24 2.46
C GLY A 217 -23.05 14.88 1.84
N ALA A 218 -22.48 14.54 0.69
CA ALA A 218 -22.63 13.22 0.08
C ALA A 218 -22.01 12.11 0.95
N ARG A 219 -22.65 10.94 0.99
CA ARG A 219 -22.13 9.71 1.61
C ARG A 219 -21.70 8.66 0.59
N LYS A 220 -22.16 8.81 -0.64
CA LYS A 220 -21.94 7.90 -1.76
C LYS A 220 -22.05 8.65 -3.07
N LEU A 221 -21.51 8.07 -4.14
CA LEU A 221 -21.73 8.53 -5.52
C LEU A 221 -22.30 7.36 -6.33
N SER A 222 -23.63 7.32 -6.41
CA SER A 222 -24.47 6.25 -6.97
C SER A 222 -25.14 6.68 -8.29
N PRO A 223 -25.73 5.73 -9.07
CA PRO A 223 -26.29 6.02 -10.40
C PRO A 223 -27.32 7.15 -10.51
N GLY A 224 -27.98 7.53 -9.42
CA GLY A 224 -28.94 8.64 -9.37
C GLY A 224 -28.31 10.02 -9.16
N ASP A 225 -27.01 10.09 -8.81
CA ASP A 225 -26.34 11.34 -8.46
C ASP A 225 -25.84 12.08 -9.71
N ALA A 226 -25.92 13.42 -9.69
CA ALA A 226 -25.63 14.25 -10.85
C ALA A 226 -24.20 14.09 -11.41
N GLY A 227 -23.22 13.75 -10.56
CA GLY A 227 -21.82 13.55 -10.96
C GLY A 227 -21.44 12.11 -11.31
N TYR A 228 -22.37 11.16 -11.16
CA TYR A 228 -22.04 9.73 -11.32
C TYR A 228 -21.59 9.37 -12.74
N LYS A 229 -22.31 9.86 -13.76
CA LYS A 229 -21.97 9.60 -15.17
C LYS A 229 -20.58 10.13 -15.53
N ASP A 230 -20.26 11.33 -15.04
CA ASP A 230 -18.98 11.99 -15.30
C ASP A 230 -17.84 11.27 -14.57
N ALA A 231 -18.07 10.84 -13.32
CA ALA A 231 -17.10 10.03 -12.58
C ALA A 231 -16.85 8.67 -13.24
N LYS A 232 -17.90 8.00 -13.72
CA LYS A 232 -17.76 6.72 -14.42
C LYS A 232 -16.99 6.88 -15.72
N HIS A 233 -17.34 7.89 -16.52
CA HIS A 233 -16.62 8.21 -17.74
C HIS A 233 -15.15 8.52 -17.46
N TRP A 234 -14.85 9.31 -16.43
CA TRP A 234 -13.49 9.64 -16.03
C TRP A 234 -12.66 8.41 -15.63
N LEU A 235 -13.23 7.48 -14.87
CA LEU A 235 -12.57 6.21 -14.54
C LEU A 235 -12.29 5.36 -15.80
N ASP A 236 -13.21 5.34 -16.76
CA ASP A 236 -13.03 4.65 -18.04
C ASP A 236 -11.89 5.30 -18.86
N SER A 237 -11.88 6.63 -18.98
CA SER A 237 -10.83 7.37 -19.72
C SER A 237 -9.45 7.20 -19.09
N ILE A 238 -9.35 7.13 -17.76
CA ILE A 238 -8.08 6.81 -17.07
C ILE A 238 -7.56 5.44 -17.47
N ALA A 239 -8.45 4.46 -17.64
CA ALA A 239 -8.06 3.14 -18.09
C ALA A 239 -7.50 3.18 -19.53
N GLU A 240 -7.99 4.09 -20.37
CA GLU A 240 -7.52 4.30 -21.75
C GLU A 240 -6.12 4.90 -21.82
N ILE A 241 -5.73 5.78 -20.89
CA ILE A 241 -4.37 6.35 -20.85
C ILE A 241 -3.33 5.44 -20.18
N GLY A 242 -3.70 4.18 -19.91
CA GLY A 242 -2.78 3.12 -19.51
C GLY A 242 -2.84 2.70 -18.04
N ALA A 243 -3.67 3.33 -17.21
CA ALA A 243 -3.87 2.91 -15.82
C ALA A 243 -4.93 1.79 -15.70
N ASP A 244 -5.08 1.18 -14.52
CA ASP A 244 -6.02 0.07 -14.26
C ASP A 244 -6.95 0.30 -13.06
N PRO A 245 -7.80 1.35 -13.05
CA PRO A 245 -8.59 1.70 -11.87
C PRO A 245 -9.54 0.58 -11.41
N TYR A 246 -9.91 -0.35 -12.30
CA TYR A 246 -10.88 -1.42 -12.03
C TYR A 246 -10.28 -2.74 -11.56
N ASN A 247 -9.03 -3.06 -11.92
CA ASN A 247 -8.41 -4.35 -11.59
C ASN A 247 -7.08 -4.21 -10.83
N GLN A 248 -6.88 -3.04 -10.20
CA GLN A 248 -5.81 -2.80 -9.25
C GLN A 248 -5.83 -3.80 -8.11
N VAL A 249 -4.64 -4.23 -7.69
CA VAL A 249 -4.52 -4.99 -6.44
C VAL A 249 -4.77 -4.02 -5.31
N ILE A 250 -5.61 -4.44 -4.38
CA ILE A 250 -6.08 -3.57 -3.32
C ILE A 250 -5.25 -3.87 -2.07
N SER A 251 -4.36 -2.93 -1.70
CA SER A 251 -3.45 -3.02 -0.54
C SER A 251 -4.13 -3.49 0.74
N GLY A 252 -5.30 -2.92 1.04
CA GLY A 252 -5.95 -3.05 2.33
C GLY A 252 -7.03 -4.11 2.44
N ALA A 253 -7.41 -4.76 1.35
CA ALA A 253 -8.53 -5.70 1.35
C ALA A 253 -8.12 -7.12 1.78
N GLY A 254 -7.14 -7.29 2.66
CA GLY A 254 -6.58 -8.61 2.95
C GLY A 254 -5.58 -9.05 1.88
N LEU A 255 -4.66 -8.15 1.50
CA LEU A 255 -3.60 -8.47 0.55
C LEU A 255 -2.63 -9.51 1.12
N THR A 256 -2.27 -10.48 0.30
CA THR A 256 -1.24 -11.48 0.55
C THR A 256 -0.30 -11.54 -0.64
N MET A 257 0.99 -11.40 -0.34
CA MET A 257 2.08 -11.61 -1.27
C MET A 257 2.82 -12.91 -0.95
N SER A 258 3.45 -13.53 -1.93
CA SER A 258 4.34 -14.68 -1.67
C SER A 258 5.67 -14.21 -1.06
N LEU A 259 6.41 -15.12 -0.40
CA LEU A 259 7.80 -14.87 -0.01
C LEU A 259 8.62 -14.43 -1.24
N ARG A 260 8.51 -15.14 -2.36
CA ARG A 260 9.25 -14.84 -3.59
C ARG A 260 8.95 -13.44 -4.14
N SER A 261 7.70 -13.01 -4.06
CA SER A 261 7.29 -11.64 -4.45
C SER A 261 8.01 -10.58 -3.61
N ILE A 262 8.05 -10.79 -2.29
CA ILE A 262 8.67 -9.85 -1.36
C ILE A 262 10.20 -9.94 -1.40
N SER A 263 10.80 -11.10 -1.59
CA SER A 263 12.25 -11.24 -1.66
C SER A 263 12.84 -10.65 -2.95
N THR A 264 12.11 -10.75 -4.07
CA THR A 264 12.61 -10.25 -5.36
C THR A 264 12.56 -8.73 -5.45
N LEU A 265 11.47 -8.12 -4.98
CA LEU A 265 11.25 -6.67 -5.05
C LEU A 265 10.86 -6.16 -3.66
N PRO A 266 11.38 -5.00 -3.18
CA PRO A 266 10.91 -4.40 -1.95
C PRO A 266 9.48 -3.88 -2.10
N PRO A 267 8.73 -3.68 -0.99
CA PRO A 267 7.51 -2.90 -1.01
C PRO A 267 7.77 -1.49 -1.58
N PHE A 268 6.76 -0.90 -2.22
CA PHE A 268 6.80 0.52 -2.55
C PHE A 268 6.45 1.33 -1.29
N ALA A 269 7.43 1.53 -0.41
CA ALA A 269 7.25 2.35 0.79
C ALA A 269 7.93 3.69 0.58
N ASN A 270 7.15 4.73 0.26
CA ASN A 270 7.55 6.14 0.23
C ASN A 270 8.89 6.51 -0.44
N ALA A 271 9.51 5.64 -1.24
CA ALA A 271 10.88 5.82 -1.71
C ALA A 271 11.07 7.20 -2.36
N GLY A 272 11.86 8.06 -1.72
CA GLY A 272 12.14 9.43 -2.16
C GLY A 272 11.00 10.44 -1.99
N SER A 273 9.74 10.05 -2.22
CA SER A 273 8.59 10.97 -2.14
C SER A 273 7.25 10.23 -2.07
N PRO A 274 6.20 10.82 -1.44
CA PRO A 274 4.84 10.28 -1.45
C PRO A 274 4.21 10.38 -2.85
N ILE A 275 4.56 9.43 -3.72
CA ILE A 275 4.21 9.46 -5.14
C ILE A 275 3.13 8.43 -5.52
N LEU A 276 2.86 7.42 -4.69
CA LEU A 276 2.26 6.18 -5.19
C LEU A 276 0.89 5.89 -4.60
N TRP A 277 -0.14 6.23 -5.38
CA TRP A 277 -1.53 5.90 -5.09
C TRP A 277 -1.93 4.46 -5.44
N ILE A 278 -1.03 3.73 -6.12
CA ILE A 278 -1.22 2.37 -6.66
C ILE A 278 -0.02 1.49 -6.32
N ASP A 279 0.63 1.75 -5.22
CA ASP A 279 1.94 1.18 -4.88
C ASP A 279 2.02 -0.37 -4.96
N ASP A 280 1.07 -1.14 -4.38
CA ASP A 280 1.05 -2.61 -4.56
C ASP A 280 0.67 -3.03 -5.97
N HIS A 281 -0.12 -2.19 -6.66
CA HIS A 281 -0.38 -2.40 -8.06
C HIS A 281 0.87 -2.15 -8.90
N LEU A 282 1.66 -1.10 -8.65
CA LEU A 282 2.94 -0.84 -9.31
C LEU A 282 3.94 -1.95 -9.01
N LYS A 283 4.00 -2.42 -7.76
CA LYS A 283 4.83 -3.57 -7.39
C LYS A 283 4.45 -4.79 -8.22
N ARG A 284 3.15 -5.04 -8.33
CA ARG A 284 2.66 -6.11 -9.16
C ARG A 284 2.97 -5.88 -10.64
N ARG A 285 2.82 -4.66 -11.16
CA ARG A 285 3.15 -4.31 -12.55
C ARG A 285 4.62 -4.58 -12.82
N LEU A 286 5.51 -4.29 -11.87
CA LEU A 286 6.91 -4.70 -11.96
C LEU A 286 7.04 -6.22 -12.10
N HIS A 287 6.35 -7.01 -11.26
CA HIS A 287 6.38 -8.47 -11.41
C HIS A 287 5.85 -8.95 -12.76
N GLU A 288 4.75 -8.40 -13.27
CA GLU A 288 4.24 -8.77 -14.60
C GLU A 288 5.20 -8.37 -15.72
N ALA A 289 5.83 -7.20 -15.61
CA ALA A 289 6.77 -6.71 -16.60
C ALA A 289 8.13 -7.45 -16.57
N LEU A 290 8.48 -8.03 -15.42
CA LEU A 290 9.60 -8.96 -15.24
C LEU A 290 9.22 -10.41 -15.55
N GLU A 291 8.02 -10.67 -16.08
CA GLU A 291 7.51 -12.00 -16.41
C GLU A 291 7.39 -12.96 -15.21
N HIS A 292 7.42 -12.41 -13.99
CA HIS A 292 7.18 -13.14 -12.75
C HIS A 292 5.71 -13.58 -12.61
N LEU A 293 4.79 -12.82 -13.21
CA LEU A 293 3.35 -13.05 -13.20
C LEU A 293 2.82 -13.01 -14.65
N PRO A 294 1.74 -13.76 -14.95
CA PRO A 294 1.11 -13.68 -16.26
C PRO A 294 0.59 -12.26 -16.53
N PRO A 295 0.64 -11.80 -17.79
CA PRO A 295 0.21 -10.47 -18.15
C PRO A 295 -1.28 -10.25 -17.85
N PRO A 296 -1.70 -9.00 -17.62
CA PRO A 296 -3.10 -8.69 -17.38
C PRO A 296 -4.00 -9.19 -18.52
N PRO A 297 -5.20 -9.72 -18.22
CA PRO A 297 -6.23 -9.89 -19.24
C PRO A 297 -6.53 -8.53 -19.88
N ALA A 298 -6.99 -8.53 -21.13
CA ALA A 298 -7.35 -7.30 -21.82
C ALA A 298 -8.43 -6.53 -21.04
N ALA A 299 -8.40 -5.19 -21.07
CA ALA A 299 -9.25 -4.31 -20.27
C ALA A 299 -10.76 -4.59 -20.40
N ASN A 300 -11.20 -5.16 -21.54
CA ASN A 300 -12.60 -5.46 -21.85
C ASN A 300 -12.96 -6.96 -21.76
N SER A 301 -12.08 -7.79 -21.18
CA SER A 301 -12.37 -9.20 -20.97
C SER A 301 -13.54 -9.36 -19.98
N LYS A 302 -14.71 -9.80 -20.47
CA LYS A 302 -15.85 -10.23 -19.64
C LYS A 302 -15.55 -11.48 -18.81
N SER A 303 -14.44 -12.17 -19.10
CA SER A 303 -13.99 -13.29 -18.27
C SER A 303 -13.39 -12.70 -16.98
N VAL A 304 -14.14 -12.84 -15.89
CA VAL A 304 -13.72 -12.55 -14.50
C VAL A 304 -12.70 -13.61 -14.05
N ASP A 305 -11.87 -14.10 -14.96
CA ASP A 305 -11.36 -15.46 -14.91
C ASP A 305 -10.26 -15.60 -13.85
N LYS A 306 -10.54 -16.43 -12.84
CA LYS A 306 -9.63 -17.14 -11.92
C LYS A 306 -8.32 -16.44 -11.58
N SER A 307 -8.36 -15.12 -11.45
CA SER A 307 -7.14 -14.34 -11.50
C SER A 307 -6.44 -14.46 -10.15
N TYR A 308 -5.12 -14.66 -10.17
CA TYR A 308 -4.25 -14.59 -8.97
C TYR A 308 -4.23 -13.17 -8.35
N ARG A 309 -5.28 -12.36 -8.55
CA ARG A 309 -5.44 -10.97 -8.13
C ARG A 309 -6.30 -10.85 -6.89
N CYS A 310 -7.49 -11.48 -6.90
CA CYS A 310 -8.42 -11.26 -5.82
C CYS A 310 -9.51 -12.32 -5.62
N CYS A 311 -10.00 -12.42 -4.38
CA CYS A 311 -11.17 -13.19 -3.99
C CYS A 311 -12.43 -12.30 -4.03
N HIS A 312 -13.21 -12.37 -5.12
CA HIS A 312 -14.43 -11.55 -5.26
C HIS A 312 -15.56 -11.88 -4.28
N GLN A 313 -15.49 -13.01 -3.57
CA GLN A 313 -16.50 -13.39 -2.58
C GLN A 313 -16.25 -12.72 -1.22
N ALA A 314 -14.99 -12.36 -0.95
CA ALA A 314 -14.58 -11.63 0.24
C ALA A 314 -14.71 -10.13 -0.03
N ASN A 315 -15.87 -9.58 0.34
CA ASN A 315 -16.15 -8.16 0.24
C ASN A 315 -15.89 -7.50 1.58
N PHE A 316 -15.08 -6.45 1.57
CA PHE A 316 -14.82 -5.60 2.73
C PHE A 316 -15.40 -4.22 2.47
N LYS A 317 -15.92 -3.59 3.53
CA LYS A 317 -16.37 -2.21 3.43
C LYS A 317 -15.21 -1.29 3.72
N GLN A 318 -15.13 -0.22 2.94
CA GLN A 318 -14.35 0.95 3.26
C GLN A 318 -15.36 2.08 3.50
N ASP A 319 -15.21 2.81 4.60
CA ASP A 319 -15.98 4.02 4.85
C ASP A 319 -14.98 5.15 5.09
N ARG A 320 -14.59 5.83 4.01
CA ARG A 320 -13.60 6.92 4.11
C ARG A 320 -14.20 8.18 4.70
N HIS A 321 -15.53 8.32 4.64
CA HIS A 321 -16.26 9.53 4.99
C HIS A 321 -17.52 9.21 5.80
N PRO A 322 -17.36 8.61 6.99
CA PRO A 322 -18.50 8.27 7.85
C PRO A 322 -19.34 9.52 8.20
N ASP A 323 -18.67 10.67 8.30
CA ASP A 323 -19.26 11.98 8.61
C ASP A 323 -19.71 12.77 7.37
N ARG A 324 -19.75 12.13 6.19
CA ARG A 324 -20.01 12.72 4.85
C ARG A 324 -18.82 13.50 4.29
N VAL A 325 -18.78 13.62 2.96
CA VAL A 325 -17.82 14.44 2.24
C VAL A 325 -17.96 15.90 2.65
N THR A 326 -16.88 16.50 3.13
CA THR A 326 -16.80 17.93 3.45
C THR A 326 -16.25 18.74 2.27
N GLN A 327 -16.35 20.07 2.33
CA GLN A 327 -15.66 20.93 1.36
C GLN A 327 -14.14 20.74 1.44
N GLY A 328 -13.59 20.52 2.64
CA GLY A 328 -12.17 20.25 2.84
C GLY A 328 -11.70 18.98 2.12
N ASP A 329 -12.54 17.95 2.04
CA ASP A 329 -12.22 16.73 1.28
C ASP A 329 -12.16 16.97 -0.21
N ILE A 330 -13.11 17.76 -0.75
CA ILE A 330 -13.13 18.16 -2.17
C ILE A 330 -11.90 19.01 -2.50
N ASP A 331 -11.55 19.95 -1.63
CA ASP A 331 -10.40 20.84 -1.82
C ASP A 331 -9.07 20.08 -1.69
N TRP A 332 -8.99 19.13 -0.76
CA TRP A 332 -7.82 18.28 -0.59
C TRP A 332 -7.55 17.39 -1.81
N VAL A 333 -8.59 16.92 -2.50
CA VAL A 333 -8.41 16.09 -3.71
C VAL A 333 -7.70 16.87 -4.83
N ILE A 334 -7.81 18.19 -4.88
CA ILE A 334 -7.04 19.02 -5.82
C ILE A 334 -5.54 18.90 -5.54
N GLN A 335 -5.16 18.96 -4.26
CA GLN A 335 -3.77 18.77 -3.83
C GLN A 335 -3.27 17.34 -4.08
N TYR A 336 -4.20 16.39 -4.28
CA TYR A 336 -3.91 15.02 -4.62
C TYR A 336 -3.70 14.78 -6.13
N LEU A 337 -4.24 15.63 -7.02
CA LEU A 337 -4.12 15.46 -8.47
C LEU A 337 -2.66 15.29 -8.95
N PRO A 338 -1.67 16.09 -8.50
CA PRO A 338 -0.26 15.85 -8.82
C PRO A 338 0.20 14.41 -8.51
N ARG A 339 -0.14 13.88 -7.32
CA ARG A 339 0.19 12.50 -6.92
C ARG A 339 -0.43 11.49 -7.88
N PHE A 340 -1.69 11.74 -8.25
CA PHE A 340 -2.43 10.88 -9.16
C PHE A 340 -1.78 10.83 -10.55
N VAL A 341 -1.43 11.99 -11.11
CA VAL A 341 -0.71 12.10 -12.40
C VAL A 341 0.63 11.35 -12.35
N ARG A 342 1.44 11.56 -11.30
CA ARG A 342 2.74 10.88 -11.16
C ARG A 342 2.59 9.35 -11.18
N GLY A 343 1.59 8.80 -10.48
CA GLY A 343 1.36 7.34 -10.51
C GLY A 343 0.89 6.82 -11.88
N ILE A 344 0.11 7.58 -12.66
CA ILE A 344 -0.25 7.22 -14.04
C ILE A 344 1.00 7.16 -14.93
N VAL A 345 1.90 8.15 -14.78
CA VAL A 345 3.18 8.17 -15.49
C VAL A 345 4.03 6.95 -15.10
N MET A 346 4.17 6.66 -13.81
CA MET A 346 4.95 5.50 -13.35
C MET A 346 4.40 4.17 -13.83
N ASP A 347 3.08 3.97 -13.81
CA ASP A 347 2.43 2.75 -14.32
C ASP A 347 2.80 2.53 -15.80
N ASN A 348 2.70 3.56 -16.62
CA ASN A 348 3.09 3.50 -18.04
C ASN A 348 4.59 3.28 -18.26
N LEU A 349 5.46 3.87 -17.43
CA LEU A 349 6.91 3.65 -17.52
C LEU A 349 7.31 2.23 -17.13
N ILE A 350 6.50 1.55 -16.31
CA ILE A 350 6.68 0.15 -15.88
C ILE A 350 6.08 -0.82 -16.90
N TRP A 351 4.88 -0.54 -17.42
CA TRP A 351 4.15 -1.43 -18.31
C TRP A 351 3.34 -0.65 -19.37
N ASP A 352 3.65 -0.89 -20.66
CA ASP A 352 2.85 -0.35 -21.77
C ASP A 352 1.61 -1.23 -21.97
N ARG A 353 0.48 -0.73 -21.47
CA ARG A 353 -0.79 -1.48 -21.49
C ARG A 353 -1.33 -1.70 -22.91
N HIS A 354 -1.12 -0.75 -23.81
CA HIS A 354 -1.60 -0.85 -25.19
C HIS A 354 -0.80 -1.88 -25.97
N LYS A 355 0.53 -1.86 -25.82
CA LYS A 355 1.43 -2.82 -26.47
C LYS A 355 1.57 -4.14 -25.70
N ARG A 356 0.99 -4.22 -24.51
CA ARG A 356 1.04 -5.39 -23.60
C ARG A 356 2.47 -5.88 -23.37
N ARG A 357 3.38 -4.95 -23.05
CA ARG A 357 4.81 -5.25 -22.85
C ARG A 357 5.42 -4.41 -21.74
N ALA A 358 6.60 -4.82 -21.28
CA ALA A 358 7.41 -4.07 -20.34
C ALA A 358 7.68 -2.63 -20.83
N GLY A 359 7.53 -1.67 -19.92
CA GLY A 359 7.89 -0.28 -20.14
C GLY A 359 9.40 -0.04 -19.99
N VAL A 360 9.84 1.17 -20.34
CA VAL A 360 11.26 1.52 -20.41
C VAL A 360 11.98 1.43 -19.06
N TYR A 361 11.27 1.60 -17.93
CA TYR A 361 11.87 1.55 -16.61
C TYR A 361 12.39 0.14 -16.23
N ILE A 362 11.79 -0.90 -16.82
CA ILE A 362 12.10 -2.30 -16.50
C ILE A 362 13.53 -2.67 -16.84
N ASN A 363 14.14 -2.02 -17.81
CA ASN A 363 15.55 -2.22 -18.14
C ASN A 363 16.46 -1.91 -16.94
N PHE A 364 16.15 -0.86 -16.17
CA PHE A 364 16.92 -0.47 -14.99
C PHE A 364 16.66 -1.39 -13.79
N VAL A 365 15.42 -1.86 -13.65
CA VAL A 365 15.07 -2.85 -12.62
C VAL A 365 15.82 -4.16 -12.88
N ASN A 366 15.80 -4.65 -14.13
CA ASN A 366 16.54 -5.84 -14.56
C ASN A 366 18.04 -5.73 -14.31
N GLU A 367 18.63 -4.56 -14.62
CA GLU A 367 20.04 -4.30 -14.35
C GLU A 367 20.37 -4.51 -12.86
N VAL A 368 19.56 -3.94 -11.96
CA VAL A 368 19.77 -4.05 -10.52
C VAL A 368 19.49 -5.48 -10.01
N THR A 369 18.41 -6.13 -10.45
CA THR A 369 18.09 -7.49 -10.02
C THR A 369 19.12 -8.52 -10.48
N ASN A 370 19.81 -8.25 -11.59
CA ASN A 370 20.89 -9.10 -12.11
C ASN A 370 22.27 -8.75 -11.51
N GLY A 371 22.32 -7.93 -10.46
CA GLY A 371 23.56 -7.58 -9.75
C GLY A 371 24.41 -6.50 -10.43
N GLY A 372 23.85 -5.75 -11.37
CA GLY A 372 24.54 -4.62 -12.01
C GLY A 372 24.81 -3.46 -11.04
N SER A 373 25.83 -2.65 -11.36
CA SER A 373 26.16 -1.43 -10.61
C SER A 373 25.03 -0.40 -10.62
N GLY A 374 24.15 -0.52 -11.60
CA GLY A 374 22.91 0.22 -11.76
C GLY A 374 23.12 1.60 -12.40
N THR A 375 22.09 2.05 -13.11
CA THR A 375 22.17 3.24 -13.96
C THR A 375 22.24 4.57 -13.18
N PRO A 376 23.13 5.51 -13.56
CA PRO A 376 23.14 6.87 -13.02
C PRO A 376 21.84 7.65 -13.29
N GLU A 377 21.41 8.49 -12.35
CA GLU A 377 20.16 9.26 -12.46
C GLU A 377 20.06 10.09 -13.76
N LEU A 378 21.17 10.68 -14.23
CA LEU A 378 21.19 11.46 -15.47
C LEU A 378 20.76 10.62 -16.70
N THR A 379 21.23 9.38 -16.78
CA THR A 379 20.89 8.44 -17.85
C THR A 379 19.46 7.96 -17.71
N LEU A 380 19.03 7.66 -16.47
CA LEU A 380 17.64 7.33 -16.16
C LEU A 380 16.70 8.45 -16.66
N ARG A 381 16.97 9.70 -16.26
CA ARG A 381 16.23 10.90 -16.65
C ARG A 381 16.15 11.06 -18.16
N LYS A 382 17.28 10.99 -18.86
CA LYS A 382 17.31 11.13 -20.33
C LYS A 382 16.44 10.07 -21.02
N THR A 383 16.46 8.86 -20.50
CA THR A 383 15.75 7.72 -21.08
C THR A 383 14.24 7.79 -20.83
N LEU A 384 13.83 8.16 -19.60
CA LEU A 384 12.42 8.20 -19.21
C LEU A 384 11.66 9.42 -19.78
N LYS A 385 12.36 10.51 -20.08
CA LYS A 385 11.73 11.81 -20.39
C LYS A 385 10.71 11.74 -21.52
N SER A 386 11.07 11.16 -22.66
CA SER A 386 10.17 11.15 -23.83
C SER A 386 8.86 10.44 -23.55
N ASP A 387 8.91 9.27 -22.91
CA ASP A 387 7.71 8.47 -22.63
C ASP A 387 6.87 9.07 -21.50
N ALA A 388 7.51 9.65 -20.48
CA ALA A 388 6.80 10.37 -19.43
C ALA A 388 6.01 11.56 -19.99
N TYR A 389 6.60 12.37 -20.89
CA TYR A 389 5.91 13.54 -21.45
C TYR A 389 4.75 13.14 -22.35
N LYS A 390 4.89 12.06 -23.15
CA LYS A 390 3.75 11.52 -23.93
C LYS A 390 2.56 11.15 -23.03
N VAL A 391 2.82 10.61 -21.84
CA VAL A 391 1.76 10.28 -20.87
C VAL A 391 1.17 11.54 -20.26
N LEU A 392 2.00 12.52 -19.87
CA LEU A 392 1.55 13.81 -19.36
C LEU A 392 0.66 14.55 -20.38
N ASP A 393 1.03 14.55 -21.66
CA ASP A 393 0.24 15.17 -22.73
C ASP A 393 -1.13 14.48 -22.91
N LYS A 394 -1.18 13.14 -22.79
CA LYS A 394 -2.45 12.40 -22.79
C LYS A 394 -3.33 12.76 -21.59
N VAL A 395 -2.74 12.86 -20.40
CA VAL A 395 -3.47 13.28 -19.18
C VAL A 395 -4.03 14.68 -19.35
N GLU A 396 -3.23 15.64 -19.82
CA GLU A 396 -3.66 17.02 -20.07
C GLU A 396 -4.82 17.07 -21.09
N THR A 397 -4.68 16.35 -22.20
CA THR A 397 -5.72 16.30 -23.23
C THR A 397 -7.02 15.74 -22.67
N MET A 398 -6.95 14.61 -21.97
CA MET A 398 -8.11 13.93 -21.41
C MET A 398 -8.82 14.76 -20.33
N TRP A 399 -8.07 15.32 -19.39
CA TRP A 399 -8.64 16.06 -18.27
C TRP A 399 -9.14 17.44 -18.67
N SER A 400 -8.68 17.96 -19.81
CA SER A 400 -9.14 19.22 -20.37
C SER A 400 -10.27 19.06 -21.40
N ASP A 401 -10.94 17.91 -21.42
CA ASP A 401 -12.18 17.70 -22.19
C ASP A 401 -13.31 18.59 -21.65
N GLN A 402 -14.12 19.12 -22.56
CA GLN A 402 -15.23 20.01 -22.25
C GLN A 402 -16.27 19.37 -21.32
N CYS A 403 -16.43 18.04 -21.34
CA CYS A 403 -17.32 17.35 -20.41
C CYS A 403 -16.94 17.57 -18.95
N TYR A 404 -15.66 17.86 -18.66
CA TYR A 404 -15.16 18.11 -17.32
C TYR A 404 -15.10 19.58 -16.92
N LYS A 405 -15.53 20.52 -17.78
CA LYS A 405 -15.41 21.98 -17.55
C LYS A 405 -15.98 22.48 -16.22
N LYS A 406 -16.95 21.78 -15.64
CA LYS A 406 -17.56 22.11 -14.34
C LYS A 406 -16.80 21.56 -13.12
N TYR A 407 -15.73 20.79 -13.32
CA TYR A 407 -14.96 20.12 -12.27
C TYR A 407 -13.55 20.67 -12.17
N ARG A 408 -13.02 20.66 -10.93
CA ARG A 408 -11.66 21.14 -10.61
C ARG A 408 -10.55 20.47 -11.43
N VAL A 409 -10.77 19.24 -11.89
CA VAL A 409 -9.81 18.48 -12.71
C VAL A 409 -9.52 19.17 -14.05
N TYR A 410 -10.53 19.84 -14.63
CA TYR A 410 -10.39 20.60 -15.86
C TYR A 410 -9.53 21.85 -15.65
N ASP A 411 -9.78 22.58 -14.57
CA ASP A 411 -9.00 23.78 -14.23
C ASP A 411 -7.53 23.43 -13.95
N TYR A 412 -7.29 22.33 -13.23
CA TYR A 412 -5.93 21.82 -13.01
C TYR A 412 -5.24 21.50 -14.35
N ALA A 413 -5.91 20.78 -15.25
CA ALA A 413 -5.34 20.38 -16.53
C ALA A 413 -5.06 21.57 -17.47
N LYS A 414 -5.92 22.59 -17.50
CA LYS A 414 -5.73 23.77 -18.36
C LYS A 414 -4.73 24.78 -17.81
N ASN A 415 -4.75 25.00 -16.49
CA ASN A 415 -4.08 26.17 -15.91
C ASN A 415 -2.83 25.81 -15.09
N VAL A 416 -2.73 24.58 -14.58
CA VAL A 416 -1.66 24.19 -13.65
C VAL A 416 -0.71 23.17 -14.29
N LEU A 417 -1.26 22.05 -14.78
CA LEU A 417 -0.49 20.94 -15.33
C LEU A 417 0.54 21.35 -16.41
N PRO A 418 0.24 22.26 -17.37
CA PRO A 418 1.21 22.62 -18.40
C PRO A 418 2.50 23.25 -17.83
N GLY A 419 2.38 24.02 -16.74
CA GLY A 419 3.52 24.64 -16.05
C GLY A 419 4.24 23.70 -15.08
N GLU A 420 3.60 22.61 -14.64
CA GLU A 420 4.15 21.66 -13.67
C GLU A 420 4.77 20.40 -14.29
N LYS A 421 4.68 20.19 -15.61
CA LYS A 421 5.15 18.95 -16.26
C LYS A 421 6.58 18.57 -15.87
N ASP A 422 7.50 19.53 -15.90
CA ASP A 422 8.90 19.32 -15.53
C ASP A 422 9.04 18.92 -14.05
N ILE A 423 8.30 19.56 -13.17
CA ILE A 423 8.29 19.28 -11.72
C ILE A 423 7.78 17.86 -11.46
N LEU A 424 6.63 17.51 -12.06
CA LEU A 424 6.02 16.19 -11.92
C LEU A 424 6.95 15.10 -12.46
N PHE A 425 7.56 15.33 -13.62
CA PHE A 425 8.55 14.42 -14.20
C PHE A 425 9.75 14.24 -13.28
N ASN A 426 10.32 15.32 -12.74
CA ASN A 426 11.46 15.25 -11.83
C ASN A 426 11.14 14.39 -10.60
N GLN A 427 9.97 14.61 -10.00
CA GLN A 427 9.51 13.83 -8.85
C GLN A 427 9.33 12.34 -9.20
N VAL A 428 8.76 12.02 -10.38
CA VAL A 428 8.67 10.63 -10.85
C VAL A 428 10.05 9.99 -10.97
N VAL A 429 11.01 10.69 -11.57
CA VAL A 429 12.39 10.20 -11.70
C VAL A 429 13.04 9.98 -10.35
N GLU A 430 12.86 10.90 -9.40
CA GLU A 430 13.37 10.78 -8.03
C GLU A 430 12.80 9.56 -7.29
N ALA A 431 11.48 9.30 -7.40
CA ALA A 431 10.88 8.09 -6.81
C ALA A 431 11.42 6.81 -7.46
N LEU A 432 11.49 6.78 -8.79
CA LEU A 432 11.99 5.63 -9.53
C LEU A 432 13.46 5.36 -9.21
N HIS A 433 14.28 6.40 -9.07
CA HIS A 433 15.67 6.29 -8.65
C HIS A 433 15.78 5.79 -7.21
N SER A 434 15.04 6.39 -6.28
CA SER A 434 14.99 5.95 -4.87
C SER A 434 14.54 4.50 -4.72
N TYR A 435 13.61 4.04 -5.56
CA TYR A 435 13.19 2.64 -5.58
C TYR A 435 14.32 1.70 -6.05
N LEU A 436 15.10 2.07 -7.07
CA LEU A 436 16.28 1.30 -7.48
C LEU A 436 17.32 1.24 -6.36
N THR A 437 17.52 2.35 -5.64
CA THR A 437 18.40 2.39 -4.45
C THR A 437 17.91 1.45 -3.37
N LEU A 438 16.61 1.50 -3.02
CA LEU A 438 16.01 0.60 -2.05
C LEU A 438 16.17 -0.86 -2.48
N LEU A 439 15.94 -1.18 -3.76
CA LEU A 439 16.10 -2.52 -4.31
C LEU A 439 17.54 -3.06 -4.15
N ARG A 440 18.57 -2.20 -4.26
CA ARG A 440 19.97 -2.59 -4.04
C ARG A 440 20.27 -2.91 -2.58
N ILE A 441 19.64 -2.20 -1.64
CA ILE A 441 19.75 -2.46 -0.19
C ILE A 441 18.92 -3.69 0.20
N TRP A 442 17.79 -3.89 -0.48
CA TRP A 442 16.85 -4.94 -0.19
C TRP A 442 17.43 -6.34 -0.35
N GLN A 443 18.22 -6.60 -1.40
CA GLN A 443 18.77 -7.94 -1.65
C GLN A 443 19.72 -8.43 -0.54
N PRO A 444 20.69 -7.62 -0.06
CA PRO A 444 21.44 -7.96 1.15
C PRO A 444 20.55 -8.19 2.37
N PHE A 445 19.55 -7.32 2.57
CA PHE A 445 18.63 -7.44 3.70
C PHE A 445 17.79 -8.73 3.65
N VAL A 446 17.31 -9.11 2.46
CA VAL A 446 16.64 -10.41 2.21
C VAL A 446 17.55 -11.57 2.59
N SER A 447 18.84 -11.48 2.25
CA SER A 447 19.82 -12.53 2.52
C SER A 447 20.12 -12.66 4.02
N LEU A 448 20.10 -11.56 4.77
CA LEU A 448 20.28 -11.57 6.24
C LEU A 448 19.26 -12.45 6.95
N TRP A 449 18.02 -12.54 6.42
CA TRP A 449 17.00 -13.37 7.03
C TRP A 449 17.43 -14.84 7.10
N HIS A 450 18.27 -15.37 6.21
CA HIS A 450 18.76 -16.75 6.35
C HIS A 450 19.65 -16.97 7.58
N PHE A 451 20.18 -15.89 8.18
CA PHE A 451 21.08 -15.93 9.33
C PHE A 451 20.43 -15.43 10.62
N MET A 452 19.30 -14.72 10.54
CA MET A 452 18.57 -14.20 11.70
C MET A 452 17.81 -15.35 12.40
N SER A 453 18.40 -15.90 13.46
CA SER A 453 17.85 -17.07 14.13
C SER A 453 16.45 -16.80 14.72
N PRO A 454 15.48 -17.71 14.53
CA PRO A 454 14.20 -17.70 15.24
C PRO A 454 14.31 -17.84 16.76
N THR A 455 15.46 -18.32 17.24
CA THR A 455 15.74 -18.48 18.68
C THR A 455 16.34 -17.23 19.30
N ASP A 456 16.72 -16.22 18.50
CA ASP A 456 17.19 -14.95 19.02
C ASP A 456 16.03 -14.21 19.70
N GLU A 457 16.21 -13.85 20.97
CA GLU A 457 15.21 -13.17 21.77
C GLU A 457 14.76 -11.86 21.11
N GLN A 458 15.68 -11.15 20.46
CA GLN A 458 15.41 -9.88 19.78
C GLN A 458 14.45 -10.04 18.59
N ASN A 459 14.41 -11.22 17.97
CA ASN A 459 13.59 -11.49 16.79
C ASN A 459 12.34 -12.32 17.11
N ARG A 460 12.16 -12.76 18.35
CA ARG A 460 11.10 -13.68 18.76
C ARG A 460 9.69 -13.20 18.41
N TRP A 461 9.47 -11.88 18.36
CA TRP A 461 8.18 -11.30 17.99
C TRP A 461 7.75 -11.67 16.55
N LEU A 462 8.68 -11.83 15.62
CA LEU A 462 8.43 -12.26 14.23
C LEU A 462 7.94 -13.72 14.15
N TYR A 463 8.28 -14.50 15.18
CA TYR A 463 8.09 -15.95 15.25
C TYR A 463 7.06 -16.35 16.31
N ARG A 464 6.33 -15.40 16.90
CA ARG A 464 5.33 -15.69 17.93
C ARG A 464 4.33 -16.76 17.44
N LYS A 465 3.91 -17.63 18.38
CA LYS A 465 2.99 -18.78 18.17
C LYS A 465 3.54 -19.92 17.29
N ILE A 466 4.85 -20.06 17.23
CA ILE A 466 5.58 -21.21 16.67
C ILE A 466 6.07 -22.08 17.81
#